data_AF-A0A661N2S1-F1
#
_entry.id   AF-A0A661N2S1-F1
#
_cell.length_a   1.000
_cell.length_b   1.000
_cell.length_c   1.000
_cell.angle_alpha   90.00
_cell.angle_beta   90.00
_cell.angle_gamma   90.00
#
_symmetry.space_group_name_H-M   'P 1'
#
loop_
_entity.id
_entity.type
_entity.pdbx_description
1 polymer ?
#
loop_
_entity_poly.entity_id
_entity_poly.type
_entity_poly.pdbx_seq_one_letter_code
_entity_poly.pdbx_strand_id
1 'polypeptide(L)'
;MIFNALISSVALAFLTWLLLFRQGEEGTIDLSFMPGVNAGWNSLSTVLLVAGGIAIKGGRRDLHRHLMVGAFASSVLFLIGYVAYHYAHGDTRYEGDYRALYLPILATHVLLSMTVVPMALSAFYFAIKKRFGAHKRVTRILLPVWLYVSVTGVVIWYMLHT
;
A
#
# COMPACT_ATOMS: atom_id res chain seq x y z
N MET A 1 -11.67 -3.31 18.08
CA MET A 1 -10.28 -2.79 18.08
C MET A 1 -9.27 -3.91 18.23
N ILE A 2 -9.42 -4.83 19.19
CA ILE A 2 -8.51 -5.96 19.40
C ILE A 2 -8.33 -6.83 18.13
N PHE A 3 -9.41 -7.16 17.43
CA PHE A 3 -9.34 -7.97 16.20
C PHE A 3 -8.52 -7.32 15.06
N ASN A 4 -8.75 -6.03 14.77
CA ASN A 4 -7.98 -5.30 13.76
C ASN A 4 -6.50 -5.16 14.17
N ALA A 5 -6.25 -4.93 15.46
CA ALA A 5 -4.90 -4.88 15.99
C ALA A 5 -4.20 -6.23 15.78
N LEU A 6 -4.88 -7.35 16.10
CA LEU A 6 -4.32 -8.69 15.93
C LEU A 6 -3.97 -8.99 14.46
N ILE A 7 -4.90 -8.75 13.53
CA ILE A 7 -4.66 -8.97 12.09
C ILE A 7 -3.51 -8.11 11.58
N SER A 8 -3.49 -6.83 11.96
CA SER A 8 -2.46 -5.90 11.49
C SER A 8 -1.10 -6.23 12.11
N SER A 9 -1.06 -6.61 13.38
CA SER A 9 0.17 -7.05 14.06
C SER A 9 0.71 -8.34 13.45
N VAL A 10 -0.15 -9.32 13.14
CA VAL A 10 0.27 -10.55 12.46
C VAL A 10 0.80 -10.25 11.06
N ALA A 11 0.09 -9.42 10.28
CA ALA A 11 0.54 -9.02 8.95
C ALA A 11 1.88 -8.28 9.00
N LEU A 12 2.03 -7.32 9.91
CA LEU A 12 3.27 -6.55 10.08
C LEU A 12 4.42 -7.43 10.57
N ALA A 13 4.19 -8.31 11.54
CA ALA A 13 5.20 -9.24 12.03
C ALA A 13 5.66 -10.20 10.92
N PHE A 14 4.73 -10.72 10.13
CA PHE A 14 5.04 -11.57 8.98
C PHE A 14 5.85 -10.83 7.91
N LEU A 15 5.44 -9.60 7.55
CA LEU A 15 6.17 -8.76 6.59
C LEU A 15 7.57 -8.41 7.11
N THR A 16 7.69 -8.01 8.37
CA THR A 16 8.98 -7.66 8.99
C THR A 16 9.90 -8.87 9.05
N TRP A 17 9.36 -10.04 9.40
CA TRP A 17 10.12 -11.28 9.43
C TRP A 17 10.63 -11.67 8.04
N LEU A 18 9.76 -11.61 7.03
CA LEU A 18 10.09 -11.95 5.65
C LEU A 18 11.13 -11.00 5.04
N LEU A 19 11.03 -9.70 5.31
CA LEU A 19 11.96 -8.70 4.80
C LEU A 19 13.33 -8.72 5.51
N LEU A 20 13.38 -8.96 6.82
CA LEU A 20 14.63 -8.84 7.60
C LEU A 20 15.42 -10.15 7.73
N PHE A 21 14.75 -11.29 7.78
CA PHE A 21 15.40 -12.56 8.14
C PHE A 21 15.60 -13.53 6.98
N ARG A 22 15.05 -13.23 5.80
CA ARG A 22 15.15 -14.11 4.64
C ARG A 22 15.74 -13.36 3.45
N GLN A 23 17.02 -13.59 3.19
CA GLN A 23 17.61 -13.26 1.90
C GLN A 23 17.14 -14.31 0.90
N GLY A 24 16.48 -13.88 -0.19
CA GLY A 24 16.07 -14.80 -1.26
C GLY A 24 17.29 -15.50 -1.85
N GLU A 25 17.23 -16.83 -2.00
CA GLU A 25 18.09 -17.51 -2.95
C GLU A 25 17.62 -17.08 -4.35
N GLU A 26 18.54 -16.69 -5.25
CA GLU A 26 18.21 -16.36 -6.63
C GLU A 26 17.39 -17.50 -7.25
N GLY A 27 16.08 -17.33 -7.27
CA GLY A 27 15.15 -18.34 -7.75
C GLY A 27 15.22 -18.42 -9.27
N THR A 28 15.01 -19.61 -9.83
CA THR A 28 14.98 -19.88 -11.27
C THR A 28 13.83 -19.19 -12.03
N ILE A 29 12.94 -18.47 -11.33
CA ILE A 29 11.76 -17.81 -11.89
C ILE A 29 12.08 -16.33 -12.08
N ASP A 30 12.17 -15.89 -13.33
CA ASP A 30 12.32 -14.48 -13.69
C ASP A 30 11.04 -13.69 -13.31
N LEU A 31 11.13 -12.85 -12.28
CA LEU A 31 10.08 -11.95 -11.82
C LEU A 31 10.45 -10.48 -12.03
N SER A 32 11.36 -10.19 -12.96
CA SER A 32 11.78 -8.83 -13.31
C SER A 32 10.64 -7.90 -13.74
N PHE A 33 9.53 -8.46 -14.24
CA PHE A 33 8.32 -7.71 -14.60
C PHE A 33 7.46 -7.32 -13.38
N MET A 34 7.62 -7.99 -12.24
CA MET A 34 6.76 -7.82 -11.06
C MET A 34 6.81 -6.40 -10.46
N PRO A 35 7.96 -5.71 -10.38
CA PRO A 35 8.01 -4.30 -9.97
C PRO A 35 7.10 -3.40 -10.83
N GLY A 36 7.05 -3.62 -12.14
CA GLY A 36 6.17 -2.86 -13.05
C GLY A 36 4.68 -3.15 -12.80
N VAL A 37 4.33 -4.41 -12.57
CA VAL A 37 2.96 -4.81 -12.18
C VAL A 37 2.56 -4.17 -10.86
N ASN A 38 3.45 -4.17 -9.87
CA ASN A 38 3.26 -3.55 -8.57
C ASN A 38 3.07 -2.02 -8.67
N ALA A 39 3.83 -1.35 -9.54
CA ALA A 39 3.62 0.06 -9.85
C ALA A 39 2.25 0.30 -10.51
N GLY A 40 1.81 -0.61 -11.37
CA GLY A 40 0.46 -0.61 -11.95
C GLY A 40 -0.64 -0.70 -10.89
N TRP A 41 -0.52 -1.61 -9.92
CA TRP A 41 -1.47 -1.74 -8.81
C TRP A 41 -1.53 -0.48 -7.93
N ASN A 42 -0.39 0.14 -7.64
CA ASN A 42 -0.33 1.41 -6.91
C ASN A 42 -0.94 2.59 -7.69
N SER A 43 -0.69 2.64 -9.00
CA SER A 43 -1.30 3.64 -9.89
C SER A 43 -2.83 3.51 -9.90
N LEU A 44 -3.32 2.27 -10.05
CA LEU A 44 -4.75 2.00 -10.00
C LEU A 44 -5.36 2.38 -8.64
N SER A 45 -4.70 2.01 -7.54
CA SER A 45 -5.13 2.40 -6.19
C SER A 45 -5.22 3.93 -6.04
N THR A 46 -4.22 4.66 -6.54
CA THR A 46 -4.20 6.14 -6.55
C THR A 46 -5.43 6.71 -7.26
N VAL A 47 -5.72 6.24 -8.47
CA VAL A 47 -6.88 6.69 -9.26
C VAL A 47 -8.18 6.40 -8.53
N LEU A 48 -8.34 5.19 -7.98
CA LEU A 48 -9.54 4.78 -7.24
C LEU A 48 -9.74 5.59 -5.95
N LEU A 49 -8.66 5.92 -5.23
CA LEU A 49 -8.70 6.76 -4.03
C LEU A 49 -9.14 8.19 -4.36
N VAL A 50 -8.56 8.79 -5.40
CA VAL A 50 -8.94 10.14 -5.87
C VAL A 50 -10.40 10.15 -6.32
N ALA A 51 -10.79 9.21 -7.19
CA ALA A 51 -12.17 9.09 -7.65
C ALA A 51 -13.14 8.86 -6.48
N GLY A 52 -12.76 8.04 -5.50
CA GLY A 52 -13.57 7.78 -4.31
C GLY A 52 -13.71 8.99 -3.40
N GLY A 53 -12.67 9.82 -3.29
CA GLY A 53 -12.68 11.12 -2.62
C GLY A 53 -13.61 12.13 -3.31
N ILE A 54 -13.63 12.14 -4.64
CA ILE A 54 -14.56 12.97 -5.43
C ILE A 54 -16.00 12.47 -5.25
N ALA A 55 -16.22 11.16 -5.34
CA ALA A 55 -17.55 10.55 -5.21
C ALA A 55 -18.21 10.87 -3.86
N ILE A 56 -17.47 10.78 -2.75
CA ILE A 56 -18.02 11.08 -1.42
C ILE A 56 -18.31 12.57 -1.23
N LYS A 57 -17.49 13.47 -1.80
CA LYS A 57 -17.76 14.92 -1.80
C LYS A 57 -19.05 15.24 -2.56
N GLY A 58 -19.34 14.52 -3.65
CA GLY A 58 -20.60 14.61 -4.39
C GLY A 58 -21.76 13.83 -3.77
N GLY A 59 -21.63 13.30 -2.55
CA GLY A 59 -22.70 12.55 -1.86
C GLY A 59 -22.99 11.15 -2.42
N ARG A 60 -22.24 10.69 -3.43
CA ARG A 60 -22.41 9.38 -4.09
C ARG A 60 -21.80 8.25 -3.25
N ARG A 61 -22.48 7.87 -2.18
CA ARG A 61 -21.98 6.90 -1.18
C ARG A 61 -21.74 5.50 -1.75
N ASP A 62 -22.63 5.02 -2.63
CA ASP A 62 -22.47 3.69 -3.22
C ASP A 62 -21.25 3.64 -4.15
N LEU A 63 -21.08 4.65 -5.01
CA LEU A 63 -19.89 4.76 -5.85
C LEU A 63 -18.61 4.83 -5.01
N HIS A 64 -18.59 5.67 -3.96
CA HIS A 64 -17.47 5.73 -3.02
C HIS A 64 -17.13 4.35 -2.44
N ARG A 65 -18.14 3.58 -2.00
CA ARG A 65 -17.93 2.23 -1.46
C ARG A 65 -17.26 1.30 -2.47
N HIS A 66 -17.75 1.24 -3.70
CA HIS A 66 -17.16 0.39 -4.74
C HIS A 66 -15.71 0.79 -5.04
N LEU A 67 -15.43 2.09 -5.13
CA LEU A 67 -14.10 2.62 -5.38
C LEU A 67 -13.13 2.31 -4.21
N MET A 68 -13.56 2.44 -2.95
CA MET A 68 -12.71 2.10 -1.80
C MET A 68 -12.42 0.60 -1.70
N VAL A 69 -13.39 -0.26 -2.04
CA VAL A 69 -13.16 -1.71 -2.12
C VAL A 69 -12.16 -2.04 -3.22
N GLY A 70 -12.30 -1.41 -4.39
CA GLY A 70 -11.33 -1.56 -5.49
C GLY A 70 -9.93 -1.11 -5.10
N ALA A 71 -9.78 0.07 -4.49
CA ALA A 71 -8.49 0.59 -4.03
C ALA A 71 -7.83 -0.35 -3.00
N PHE A 72 -8.64 -0.88 -2.07
CA PHE A 72 -8.17 -1.87 -1.11
C PHE A 72 -7.71 -3.16 -1.79
N ALA A 73 -8.48 -3.69 -2.73
CA ALA A 73 -8.12 -4.89 -3.49
C ALA A 73 -6.82 -4.69 -4.28
N SER A 74 -6.66 -3.57 -4.98
CA SER A 74 -5.41 -3.24 -5.68
C SER A 74 -4.22 -3.15 -4.72
N SER A 75 -4.41 -2.58 -3.53
CA SER A 75 -3.34 -2.49 -2.52
C SER A 75 -2.96 -3.86 -1.95
N VAL A 76 -3.92 -4.78 -1.81
CA VAL A 76 -3.65 -6.17 -1.41
C VAL A 76 -2.88 -6.91 -2.51
N LEU A 77 -3.28 -6.76 -3.78
CA LEU A 77 -2.58 -7.37 -4.91
C LEU A 77 -1.15 -6.85 -5.05
N PHE A 78 -0.94 -5.54 -4.86
CA PHE A 78 0.39 -4.95 -4.75
C PHE A 78 1.22 -5.62 -3.65
N LEU A 79 0.65 -5.78 -2.44
CA LEU A 79 1.38 -6.35 -1.32
C LEU A 79 1.77 -7.81 -1.58
N ILE A 80 0.87 -8.60 -2.17
CA ILE A 80 1.16 -9.99 -2.57
C ILE A 80 2.29 -10.02 -3.60
N GLY A 81 2.21 -9.20 -4.65
CA GLY A 81 3.25 -9.13 -5.68
C GLY A 81 4.59 -8.65 -5.14
N TYR A 82 4.58 -7.67 -4.23
CA TYR A 82 5.79 -7.16 -3.56
C TYR A 82 6.47 -8.24 -2.73
N VAL A 83 5.72 -8.93 -1.89
CA VAL A 83 6.22 -10.04 -1.07
C VAL A 83 6.75 -11.18 -1.95
N ALA A 84 6.03 -11.54 -3.02
CA ALA A 84 6.45 -12.59 -3.95
C ALA A 84 7.76 -12.24 -4.67
N TYR A 85 7.90 -11.01 -5.16
CA TYR A 85 9.14 -10.52 -5.79
C TYR A 85 10.30 -10.56 -4.80
N HIS A 86 10.11 -9.98 -3.61
CA HIS A 86 11.16 -9.88 -2.62
C HIS A 86 11.60 -11.25 -2.09
N TYR A 87 10.65 -12.17 -1.95
CA TYR A 87 10.92 -13.57 -1.59
C TYR A 87 11.81 -14.30 -2.61
N ALA A 88 11.74 -13.92 -3.89
CA ALA A 88 12.45 -14.58 -4.99
C ALA A 88 13.76 -13.90 -5.42
N HIS A 89 13.86 -12.57 -5.30
CA HIS A 89 14.98 -11.77 -5.81
C HIS A 89 15.77 -11.01 -4.73
N GLY A 90 15.28 -10.96 -3.49
CA GLY A 90 15.95 -10.23 -2.40
C GLY A 90 15.93 -8.71 -2.55
N ASP A 91 16.85 -8.04 -1.84
CA ASP A 91 16.98 -6.58 -1.82
C ASP A 91 17.57 -6.02 -3.12
N THR A 92 16.88 -5.04 -3.71
CA THR A 92 17.38 -4.28 -4.86
C THR A 92 18.27 -3.13 -4.37
N ARG A 93 19.52 -3.08 -4.84
CA ARG A 93 20.42 -1.95 -4.59
C ARG A 93 20.09 -0.80 -5.53
N TYR A 94 19.99 0.40 -4.97
CA TYR A 94 19.81 1.62 -5.76
C TYR A 94 21.16 2.09 -6.31
N GLU A 95 21.32 2.10 -7.63
CA GLU A 95 22.56 2.51 -8.33
C GLU A 95 22.47 3.88 -9.02
N GLY A 96 21.33 4.58 -8.94
CA GLY A 96 21.12 5.86 -9.62
C GLY A 96 21.74 7.08 -8.91
N ASP A 97 21.79 8.20 -9.64
CA ASP A 97 22.42 9.46 -9.18
C ASP A 97 21.65 10.17 -8.05
N TYR A 98 20.35 9.90 -7.89
CA TYR A 98 19.47 10.61 -6.96
C TYR A 98 19.26 9.90 -5.62
N ARG A 99 20.29 9.21 -5.12
CA ARG A 99 20.20 8.39 -3.89
C ARG A 99 19.75 9.18 -2.66
N ALA A 100 20.18 10.44 -2.55
CA ALA A 100 19.81 11.33 -1.45
C ALA A 100 18.31 11.70 -1.45
N LEU A 101 17.64 11.63 -2.60
CA LEU A 101 16.20 11.82 -2.74
C LEU A 101 15.45 10.49 -2.59
N TYR A 102 15.99 9.41 -3.14
CA TYR A 102 15.41 8.07 -3.12
C TYR A 102 15.23 7.54 -1.70
N LEU A 103 16.28 7.58 -0.88
CA LEU A 103 16.28 6.96 0.45
C LEU A 103 15.24 7.58 1.40
N PRO A 104 15.10 8.92 1.49
CA PRO A 104 14.03 9.53 2.27
C PRO A 104 12.64 9.13 1.80
N ILE A 105 12.39 9.12 0.47
CA ILE A 105 11.07 8.75 -0.09
C ILE A 105 10.77 7.27 0.22
N LEU A 106 11.74 6.38 0.05
CA LEU A 106 11.57 4.97 0.37
C LEU A 106 11.30 4.78 1.86
N ALA A 107 12.08 5.43 2.72
CA ALA A 107 11.92 5.32 4.16
C ALA A 107 10.53 5.81 4.61
N THR A 108 10.10 6.99 4.16
CA THR A 108 8.76 7.51 4.51
C THR A 108 7.65 6.67 3.92
N HIS A 109 7.79 6.17 2.68
CA HIS A 109 6.84 5.26 2.05
C HIS A 109 6.63 3.99 2.90
N VAL A 110 7.72 3.32 3.29
CA VAL A 110 7.66 2.08 4.08
C VAL A 110 7.07 2.33 5.47
N LEU A 111 7.51 3.39 6.16
CA LEU A 111 6.99 3.71 7.50
C LEU A 111 5.49 4.05 7.47
N LEU A 112 5.06 4.82 6.47
CA LEU A 112 3.65 5.19 6.32
C LEU A 112 2.79 4.01 5.85
N SER A 113 3.30 3.13 4.99
CA SER A 113 2.55 1.98 4.48
C SER A 113 2.13 1.01 5.60
N MET A 114 2.98 0.86 6.63
CA MET A 114 2.66 0.05 7.83
C MET A 114 1.39 0.52 8.54
N THR A 115 1.09 1.82 8.48
CA THR A 115 -0.11 2.40 9.10
C THR A 115 -1.37 2.27 8.25
N VAL A 116 -1.21 2.10 6.93
CA VAL A 116 -2.34 2.05 5.99
C VAL A 116 -3.24 0.84 6.27
N VAL A 117 -2.66 -0.34 6.48
CA VAL A 117 -3.43 -1.59 6.72
C VAL A 117 -4.34 -1.48 7.95
N PRO A 118 -3.84 -1.17 9.18
CA PRO A 118 -4.71 -1.08 10.36
C PRO A 118 -5.76 0.02 10.23
N MET A 119 -5.41 1.15 9.61
CA MET A 119 -6.33 2.27 9.41
C MET A 119 -7.42 1.94 8.37
N ALA A 120 -7.07 1.28 7.26
CA ALA A 120 -8.01 0.84 6.25
C ALA A 120 -9.01 -0.17 6.81
N LEU A 121 -8.52 -1.20 7.52
CA LEU A 121 -9.39 -2.17 8.19
C LEU A 121 -10.32 -1.52 9.22
N SER A 122 -9.83 -0.50 9.93
CA SER A 122 -10.64 0.27 10.87
C SER A 122 -11.70 1.11 10.16
N ALA A 123 -11.37 1.73 9.03
CA ALA A 123 -12.32 2.47 8.20
C ALA A 123 -13.43 1.56 7.66
N PHE A 124 -13.10 0.36 7.17
CA PHE A 124 -14.06 -0.66 6.73
C PHE A 124 -14.94 -1.15 7.88
N TYR A 125 -14.34 -1.45 9.03
CA TYR A 125 -15.08 -1.85 10.23
C TYR A 125 -16.12 -0.81 10.63
N PHE A 126 -15.74 0.47 10.68
CA PHE A 126 -16.67 1.54 11.01
C PHE A 126 -17.76 1.76 9.94
N ALA A 127 -17.43 1.55 8.66
CA ALA A 127 -18.41 1.61 7.58
C ALA A 127 -19.46 0.50 7.72
N ILE A 128 -19.04 -0.75 7.97
CA ILE A 128 -19.93 -1.92 8.17
C ILE A 128 -20.82 -1.71 9.40
N LYS A 129 -20.26 -1.20 10.49
CA LYS A 129 -21.01 -0.88 11.72
C LYS A 129 -21.84 0.40 11.62
N LYS A 130 -21.91 1.03 10.43
CA LYS A 130 -22.63 2.30 10.18
C LYS A 130 -22.21 3.45 11.12
N ARG A 131 -20.99 3.38 11.68
CA ARG A 131 -20.42 4.40 12.59
C ARG A 131 -19.69 5.48 11.80
N PHE A 132 -20.43 6.25 11.01
CA PHE A 132 -19.85 7.20 10.06
C PHE A 132 -19.04 8.34 10.69
N GLY A 133 -19.35 8.75 11.93
CA GLY A 133 -18.54 9.74 12.66
C GLY A 133 -17.11 9.24 12.93
N ALA A 134 -16.98 8.00 13.40
CA ALA A 134 -15.68 7.37 13.62
C ALA A 134 -14.96 7.08 12.30
N HIS A 135 -15.70 6.61 11.28
CA HIS A 135 -15.17 6.42 9.94
C HIS A 135 -14.53 7.72 9.40
N LYS A 136 -15.25 8.86 9.45
CA LYS A 136 -14.72 10.16 9.01
C LYS A 136 -13.47 10.60 9.77
N ARG A 137 -13.40 10.32 11.08
CA ARG A 137 -12.23 10.67 11.89
C ARG A 137 -10.99 9.91 11.44
N VAL A 138 -11.12 8.60 11.20
CA VAL A 138 -10.01 7.78 10.70
C VAL A 138 -9.66 8.13 9.25
N THR A 139 -10.67 8.28 8.38
CA THR A 139 -10.44 8.52 6.95
C THR A 139 -9.85 9.89 6.64
N ARG A 140 -10.01 10.87 7.53
CA ARG A 140 -9.33 12.17 7.41
C ARG A 140 -7.80 12.03 7.42
N ILE A 141 -7.26 11.07 8.18
CA ILE A 141 -5.82 10.79 8.25
C ILE A 141 -5.45 9.70 7.25
N LEU A 142 -6.26 8.64 7.15
CA LEU A 142 -5.97 7.52 6.24
C LEU A 142 -5.90 7.97 4.79
N LEU A 143 -6.83 8.80 4.31
CA LEU A 143 -6.88 9.18 2.90
C LEU A 143 -5.58 9.83 2.40
N PRO A 144 -5.03 10.89 3.03
CA PRO A 144 -3.77 11.48 2.58
C PRO A 144 -2.59 10.52 2.73
N VAL A 145 -2.52 9.72 3.80
CA VAL A 145 -1.45 8.73 4.01
C VAL A 145 -1.49 7.64 2.93
N TRP A 146 -2.67 7.09 2.66
CA TRP A 146 -2.86 6.03 1.66
C TRP A 146 -2.54 6.55 0.27
N LEU A 147 -3.00 7.76 -0.07
CA LEU A 147 -2.69 8.39 -1.35
C LEU A 147 -1.18 8.65 -1.50
N TYR A 148 -0.53 9.16 -0.45
CA TYR A 148 0.92 9.37 -0.44
C TYR A 148 1.68 8.09 -0.72
N VAL A 149 1.35 7.00 -0.01
CA VAL A 149 1.99 5.69 -0.18
C VAL A 149 1.74 5.17 -1.61
N SER A 150 0.52 5.24 -2.12
CA SER A 150 0.23 4.77 -3.48
C SER A 150 0.97 5.55 -4.57
N VAL A 151 1.07 6.88 -4.45
CA VAL A 151 1.84 7.70 -5.42
C VAL A 151 3.34 7.43 -5.30
N THR A 152 3.88 7.44 -4.09
CA THR A 152 5.32 7.23 -3.88
C THR A 152 5.78 5.84 -4.28
N GLY A 153 4.92 4.81 -4.23
CA GLY A 153 5.23 3.48 -4.76
C GLY A 153 5.53 3.50 -6.26
N VAL A 154 4.82 4.32 -7.04
CA VAL A 154 5.09 4.51 -8.48
C VAL A 154 6.37 5.31 -8.70
N VAL A 155 6.60 6.35 -7.90
CA VAL A 155 7.82 7.17 -7.96
C VAL A 155 9.07 6.33 -7.67
N ILE A 156 9.04 5.49 -6.63
CA ILE A 156 10.12 4.58 -6.27
C ILE A 156 10.44 3.63 -7.42
N TRP A 157 9.41 3.08 -8.07
CA TRP A 157 9.60 2.22 -9.24
C TRP A 157 10.29 2.97 -10.39
N TYR A 158 9.81 4.18 -10.71
CA TYR A 158 10.39 5.00 -11.77
C TYR A 158 11.87 5.34 -11.47
N MET A 159 12.18 5.76 -10.24
CA MET A 159 13.55 6.07 -9.83
C MET A 159 14.48 4.87 -9.88
N LEU A 160 13.99 3.64 -9.69
CA LEU A 160 14.78 2.42 -9.80
C LEU A 160 15.04 1.97 -11.25
N HIS A 161 14.20 2.39 -12.20
CA HIS A 161 14.27 1.98 -13.60
C HIS A 161 14.67 3.12 -14.54
N THR A 162 15.20 4.22 -13.99
CA THR A 162 15.79 5.36 -14.71
C THR A 162 17.27 5.41 -14.42
#